data_AF-A0A4Q3Z5S9-F1
#
_entry.id   AF-A0A4Q3Z5S9-F1
#
_cell.length_a   1.000
_cell.length_b   1.000
_cell.length_c   1.000
_cell.angle_alpha   90.00
_cell.angle_beta   90.00
_cell.angle_gamma   90.00
#
_symmetry.space_group_name_H-M   'P 1'
#
loop_
_entity.id
_entity.type
_entity.pdbx_description
1 polymer ?
#
loop_
_entity_poly.entity_id
_entity_poly.type
_entity_poly.pdbx_seq_one_letter_code
_entity_poly.pdbx_strand_id
1 'polypeptide(L)'
;MTLRGLVPTLAAIAAVPALAGGTIAEPASLHSRGSLFRGAGGLVTVSRLPAEPDGRVQAASLFVGRVEAGLFAPPRQTPGRTSARSEAGASGGMLRLGGSQRDGILDIIGFAESRRHGYDAVQHAATVPPPRRPTALSVAEIFLWIEDTPEQQHAIGRYQFIPQTLARLVRDLGIDEHALFTPRLQDRLADRLLLEAGLHRFRAGTITRHQFMNNLAEIWAGLPTANGRSHYHGFAGNRATMSWAQFDAAMAQVFPG
;
A
#
# COMPACT_ATOMS: atom_id res chain seq x y z
N MET A 1 -31.00 -58.91 58.68
CA MET A 1 -30.26 -59.78 57.73
C MET A 1 -30.40 -59.11 56.38
N THR A 2 -29.39 -58.57 55.70
CA THR A 2 -27.97 -58.93 55.54
C THR A 2 -27.12 -57.65 55.36
N LEU A 3 -25.92 -57.64 55.96
CA LEU A 3 -24.85 -56.64 55.76
C LEU A 3 -24.02 -56.96 54.51
N ARG A 4 -23.46 -55.94 53.83
CA ARG A 4 -22.00 -55.63 53.74
C ARG A 4 -21.63 -54.83 52.48
N GLY A 5 -20.73 -53.86 52.68
CA GLY A 5 -19.77 -53.34 51.68
C GLY A 5 -19.61 -51.81 51.75
N LEU A 6 -18.68 -51.25 52.56
CA LEU A 6 -17.27 -50.89 52.22
C LEU A 6 -17.21 -49.63 51.31
N VAL A 7 -16.53 -48.49 51.55
CA VAL A 7 -15.57 -47.90 52.52
C VAL A 7 -15.61 -46.36 52.29
N PRO A 8 -15.40 -45.47 53.28
CA PRO A 8 -15.26 -44.04 53.05
C PRO A 8 -13.80 -43.64 52.77
N THR A 9 -13.56 -42.76 51.79
CA THR A 9 -12.23 -42.14 51.57
C THR A 9 -12.28 -40.66 51.89
N LEU A 10 -11.43 -40.28 52.83
CA LEU A 10 -11.16 -38.93 53.32
C LEU A 10 -10.09 -38.25 52.44
N ALA A 11 -10.14 -36.92 52.47
CA ALA A 11 -9.05 -35.97 52.19
C ALA A 11 -8.76 -35.59 50.72
N ALA A 12 -9.09 -34.34 50.38
CA ALA A 12 -8.06 -33.38 49.97
C ALA A 12 -8.63 -31.95 50.06
N ILE A 13 -8.18 -31.23 51.09
CA ILE A 13 -8.20 -29.77 51.15
C ILE A 13 -7.17 -29.29 50.12
N ALA A 14 -7.60 -28.49 49.14
CA ALA A 14 -6.70 -27.68 48.33
C ALA A 14 -7.20 -26.24 48.39
N ALA A 15 -6.47 -25.44 49.16
CA ALA A 15 -6.59 -24.00 49.22
C ALA A 15 -6.32 -23.40 47.83
N VAL A 16 -7.21 -22.50 47.39
CA VAL A 16 -6.95 -21.59 46.28
C VAL A 16 -6.38 -20.30 46.87
N PRO A 17 -5.12 -19.96 46.56
CA PRO A 17 -4.79 -18.56 46.38
C PRO A 17 -3.98 -18.37 45.10
N ALA A 18 -4.40 -17.41 44.27
CA ALA A 18 -3.57 -16.53 43.45
C ALA A 18 -4.31 -16.16 42.15
N LEU A 19 -4.81 -14.93 42.10
CA LEU A 19 -4.80 -14.16 40.85
C LEU A 19 -4.13 -12.83 41.18
N ALA A 20 -2.80 -12.89 41.25
CA ALA A 20 -1.93 -11.74 41.11
C ALA A 20 -1.96 -11.30 39.64
N GLY A 21 -1.87 -9.98 39.43
CA GLY A 21 -2.12 -9.31 38.17
C GLY A 21 -1.30 -9.82 36.99
N GLY A 22 -2.01 -10.04 35.88
CA GLY A 22 -1.41 -10.09 34.54
C GLY A 22 -1.41 -8.69 33.96
N THR A 23 -0.29 -7.98 34.12
CA THR A 23 0.04 -6.79 33.32
C THR A 23 0.25 -7.22 31.88
N ILE A 24 -0.66 -6.88 30.98
CA ILE A 24 -0.41 -6.95 29.54
C ILE A 24 0.54 -5.80 29.22
N ALA A 25 1.80 -6.14 28.99
CA ALA A 25 2.83 -5.21 28.55
C ALA A 25 2.70 -5.00 27.03
N GLU A 26 2.30 -3.81 26.62
CA GLU A 26 2.40 -3.36 25.23
C GLU A 26 3.78 -2.71 24.98
N PRO A 27 4.42 -2.96 23.83
CA PRO A 27 5.63 -2.24 23.46
C PRO A 27 5.27 -0.81 23.02
N ALA A 28 5.22 0.10 23.99
CA ALA A 28 5.15 1.54 23.77
C ALA A 28 6.42 2.03 23.05
N SER A 29 6.26 2.45 21.80
CA SER A 29 7.28 3.19 21.06
C SER A 29 7.41 4.60 21.67
N LEU A 30 8.33 4.72 22.63
CA LEU A 30 8.78 5.98 23.23
C LEU A 30 9.66 6.75 22.23
N HIS A 31 9.13 7.81 21.62
CA HIS A 31 9.95 8.91 21.12
C HIS A 31 9.31 10.26 21.48
N SER A 32 9.88 10.87 22.52
CA SER A 32 9.73 12.28 22.86
C SER A 32 10.70 13.11 22.02
N ARG A 33 10.25 14.24 21.47
CA ARG A 33 10.87 15.56 21.62
C ARG A 33 10.07 16.66 20.93
N GLY A 34 10.03 17.80 21.60
CA GLY A 34 9.10 18.90 21.36
C GLY A 34 9.39 19.76 20.13
N SER A 35 8.37 20.50 19.73
CA SER A 35 8.49 21.63 18.82
C SER A 35 7.84 22.85 19.48
N LEU A 36 8.70 23.68 20.07
CA LEU A 36 8.47 25.11 20.21
C LEU A 36 8.86 25.70 18.86
N PHE A 37 7.97 26.40 18.16
CA PHE A 37 8.23 27.72 17.57
C PHE A 37 6.96 28.23 16.89
N ARG A 38 6.45 29.33 17.47
CA ARG A 38 5.43 30.24 16.98
C ARG A 38 6.15 31.30 16.12
N GLY A 39 5.59 31.68 14.97
CA GLY A 39 6.08 32.82 14.18
C GLY A 39 5.11 33.21 13.07
N ALA A 40 4.69 34.48 13.10
CA ALA A 40 3.66 35.10 12.26
C ALA A 40 4.27 35.95 11.12
N GLY A 41 3.41 36.37 10.18
CA GLY A 41 3.67 37.44 9.20
C GLY A 41 4.03 36.91 7.80
N GLY A 42 3.55 37.44 6.68
CA GLY A 42 2.82 38.68 6.43
C GLY A 42 2.32 38.73 4.98
N LEU A 43 1.39 39.64 4.77
CA LEU A 43 0.61 39.91 3.56
C LEU A 43 1.48 40.47 2.42
N VAL A 44 1.24 40.03 1.17
CA VAL A 44 1.76 40.72 -0.04
C VAL A 44 0.56 41.14 -0.90
N THR A 45 0.40 42.46 -1.02
CA THR A 45 -0.48 43.15 -1.97
C THR A 45 0.17 43.16 -3.36
N VAL A 46 -0.60 42.87 -4.41
CA VAL A 46 -0.20 43.09 -5.80
C VAL A 46 -1.17 44.10 -6.43
N SER A 47 -0.62 45.27 -6.79
CA SER A 47 -1.33 46.35 -7.48
C SER A 47 -1.58 46.02 -8.96
N ARG A 48 -2.71 46.53 -9.48
CA ARG A 48 -3.23 46.36 -10.84
C ARG A 48 -2.89 47.56 -11.75
N LEU A 49 -2.67 47.21 -13.04
CA LEU A 49 -2.97 47.91 -14.31
C LEU A 49 -2.23 49.23 -14.64
N PRO A 50 -2.06 49.52 -15.95
CA PRO A 50 -3.11 50.22 -16.70
C PRO A 50 -3.50 49.61 -18.06
N ALA A 51 -4.62 50.11 -18.58
CA ALA A 51 -5.38 49.79 -19.79
C ALA A 51 -4.85 50.55 -21.05
N GLU A 52 -4.80 49.89 -22.23
CA GLU A 52 -5.59 50.13 -23.49
C GLU A 52 -5.18 51.37 -24.35
N PRO A 53 -5.58 51.53 -25.64
CA PRO A 53 -6.02 50.58 -26.69
C PRO A 53 -5.45 50.85 -28.13
N ASP A 54 -5.89 49.98 -29.05
CA ASP A 54 -6.32 50.21 -30.45
C ASP A 54 -5.36 50.20 -31.66
N GLY A 55 -5.76 49.40 -32.66
CA GLY A 55 -5.52 49.71 -34.08
C GLY A 55 -5.18 48.56 -35.03
N ARG A 56 -6.19 47.82 -35.50
CA ARG A 56 -6.53 47.58 -36.94
C ARG A 56 -7.07 46.17 -37.25
N VAL A 57 -8.21 46.22 -37.94
CA VAL A 57 -9.03 45.15 -38.49
C VAL A 57 -8.41 44.58 -39.77
N GLN A 58 -8.44 43.26 -39.94
CA GLN A 58 -8.74 42.64 -41.24
C GLN A 58 -9.29 41.21 -41.07
N ALA A 59 -10.49 41.02 -41.62
CA ALA A 59 -11.21 39.77 -41.71
C ALA A 59 -10.77 38.97 -42.94
N ALA A 60 -10.82 37.64 -42.85
CA ALA A 60 -11.21 36.77 -43.96
C ALA A 60 -11.46 35.33 -43.45
N SER A 61 -12.72 34.94 -43.38
CA SER A 61 -13.13 33.53 -43.39
C SER A 61 -13.23 33.06 -44.84
N LEU A 62 -12.65 31.91 -45.16
CA LEU A 62 -12.95 31.16 -46.38
C LEU A 62 -12.96 29.66 -46.04
N PHE A 63 -14.16 29.12 -45.86
CA PHE A 63 -14.43 27.69 -46.01
C PHE A 63 -14.59 27.37 -47.50
N VAL A 64 -14.13 26.18 -47.91
CA VAL A 64 -14.78 25.20 -48.81
C VAL A 64 -13.72 24.39 -49.58
N GLY A 65 -13.85 23.06 -49.53
CA GLY A 65 -13.11 22.14 -50.39
C GLY A 65 -13.19 20.67 -49.94
N ARG A 66 -14.33 20.01 -50.14
CA ARG A 66 -14.55 18.57 -50.01
C ARG A 66 -14.98 17.99 -51.35
N VAL A 67 -14.31 16.96 -51.85
CA VAL A 67 -14.84 15.85 -52.70
C VAL A 67 -13.80 14.70 -52.69
N GLU A 68 -14.02 13.58 -51.99
CA GLU A 68 -14.57 12.27 -52.47
C GLU A 68 -13.69 11.50 -53.47
N ALA A 69 -13.15 10.36 -53.01
CA ALA A 69 -12.77 9.16 -53.77
C ALA A 69 -12.48 8.04 -52.75
N GLY A 70 -13.02 6.83 -52.77
CA GLY A 70 -14.04 6.12 -53.54
C GLY A 70 -14.18 4.72 -52.90
N LEU A 71 -15.39 4.18 -52.81
CA LEU A 71 -15.78 3.02 -51.98
C LEU A 71 -15.44 1.64 -52.59
N PHE A 72 -14.51 1.55 -53.54
CA PHE A 72 -14.08 0.26 -54.10
C PHE A 72 -12.60 0.32 -54.51
N ALA A 73 -11.71 -0.19 -53.66
CA ALA A 73 -10.32 -0.45 -53.99
C ALA A 73 -9.96 -1.90 -53.56
N PRO A 74 -9.37 -2.72 -54.45
CA PRO A 74 -9.07 -4.13 -54.15
C PRO A 74 -7.94 -4.28 -53.11
N PRO A 75 -7.92 -5.37 -52.32
CA PRO A 75 -6.93 -5.56 -51.27
C PRO A 75 -5.53 -5.75 -51.87
N ARG A 76 -4.59 -4.89 -51.45
CA ARG A 76 -3.16 -5.07 -51.71
C ARG A 76 -2.66 -6.26 -50.89
N GLN A 77 -2.25 -7.30 -51.59
CA GLN A 77 -1.51 -8.43 -51.02
C GLN A 77 -0.09 -7.97 -50.68
N THR A 78 0.28 -7.97 -49.41
CA THR A 78 1.69 -7.87 -48.98
C THR A 78 2.33 -9.25 -49.01
N PRO A 79 3.51 -9.42 -49.65
CA PRO A 79 4.18 -10.71 -49.73
C PRO A 79 4.76 -11.11 -48.37
N GLY A 80 4.64 -12.40 -48.07
CA GLY A 80 5.14 -12.98 -46.82
C GLY A 80 6.64 -12.82 -46.64
N ARG A 81 7.04 -12.53 -45.40
CA ARG A 81 8.40 -12.77 -44.92
C ARG A 81 8.32 -13.43 -43.55
N THR A 82 8.55 -14.74 -43.57
CA THR A 82 9.21 -15.55 -42.55
C THR A 82 8.72 -15.37 -41.11
N SER A 83 7.92 -16.34 -40.66
CA SER A 83 7.76 -16.70 -39.27
C SER A 83 9.12 -17.08 -38.66
N ALA A 84 9.85 -16.09 -38.15
CA ALA A 84 10.81 -16.32 -37.08
C ALA A 84 9.98 -16.57 -35.82
N ARG A 85 9.66 -17.84 -35.60
CA ARG A 85 9.24 -18.36 -34.30
C ARG A 85 10.40 -18.08 -33.33
N SER A 86 10.38 -16.93 -32.68
CA SER A 86 11.13 -16.75 -31.43
C SER A 86 10.40 -17.56 -30.38
N GLU A 87 10.86 -18.79 -30.19
CA GLU A 87 10.72 -19.52 -28.95
C GLU A 87 11.48 -18.75 -27.87
N ALA A 88 10.83 -17.72 -27.32
CA ALA A 88 11.22 -17.14 -26.04
C ALA A 88 10.36 -17.84 -25.00
N GLY A 89 10.99 -18.81 -24.33
CA GLY A 89 10.38 -19.68 -23.34
C GLY A 89 9.61 -18.91 -22.28
N ALA A 90 8.57 -19.58 -21.79
CA ALA A 90 7.83 -19.27 -20.58
C ALA A 90 8.81 -19.06 -19.41
N SER A 91 9.20 -17.81 -19.23
CA SER A 91 9.91 -17.32 -18.05
C SER A 91 8.90 -16.49 -17.29
N GLY A 92 8.56 -16.94 -16.09
CA GLY A 92 7.41 -16.48 -15.29
C GLY A 92 7.27 -14.96 -15.24
N GLY A 93 6.02 -14.49 -15.21
CA GLY A 93 5.62 -13.08 -15.23
C GLY A 93 6.53 -12.19 -14.39
N MET A 94 7.56 -11.65 -15.03
CA MET A 94 8.51 -10.73 -14.44
C MET A 94 7.75 -9.42 -14.25
N LEU A 95 7.78 -8.90 -13.03
CA LEU A 95 7.30 -7.55 -12.71
C LEU A 95 7.89 -6.60 -13.76
N ARG A 96 7.06 -6.00 -14.62
CA ARG A 96 7.56 -5.07 -15.64
C ARG A 96 7.86 -3.74 -14.96
N LEU A 97 9.01 -3.67 -14.30
CA LEU A 97 9.56 -2.50 -13.64
C LEU A 97 9.92 -1.44 -14.70
N GLY A 98 8.92 -0.77 -15.23
CA GLY A 98 9.06 0.37 -16.13
C GLY A 98 8.50 1.61 -15.44
N GLY A 99 9.36 2.37 -14.76
CA GLY A 99 8.99 3.54 -13.96
C GLY A 99 10.18 4.09 -13.17
N SER A 100 9.96 5.10 -12.34
CA SER A 100 10.98 5.58 -11.42
C SER A 100 11.33 4.51 -10.37
N GLN A 101 12.46 4.63 -9.67
CA GLN A 101 12.81 3.71 -8.57
C GLN A 101 11.71 3.64 -7.50
N ARG A 102 10.99 4.74 -7.29
CA ARG A 102 9.84 4.83 -6.40
C ARG A 102 8.70 3.94 -6.89
N ASP A 103 8.33 4.04 -8.15
CA ASP A 103 7.21 3.26 -8.70
C ASP A 103 7.56 1.77 -8.70
N GLY A 104 8.83 1.44 -8.99
CA GLY A 104 9.33 0.08 -8.95
C GLY A 104 9.23 -0.58 -7.57
N ILE A 105 9.64 0.12 -6.50
CA ILE A 105 9.51 -0.43 -5.14
C ILE A 105 8.05 -0.53 -4.71
N LEU A 106 7.21 0.45 -5.06
CA LEU A 106 5.77 0.38 -4.79
C LEU A 106 5.12 -0.79 -5.54
N ASP A 107 5.55 -1.11 -6.75
CA ASP A 107 5.10 -2.27 -7.51
C ASP A 107 5.47 -3.60 -6.86
N ILE A 108 6.67 -3.71 -6.31
CA ILE A 108 7.10 -4.89 -5.55
C ILE A 108 6.20 -5.09 -4.32
N ILE A 109 5.95 -4.02 -3.55
CA ILE A 109 5.11 -4.07 -2.35
C ILE A 109 3.67 -4.41 -2.74
N GLY A 110 3.10 -3.72 -3.73
CA GLY A 110 1.73 -3.98 -4.19
C GLY A 110 1.54 -5.40 -4.72
N PHE A 111 2.55 -5.96 -5.39
CA PHE A 111 2.52 -7.37 -5.79
C PHE A 111 2.50 -8.32 -4.59
N ALA A 112 3.30 -8.03 -3.56
CA ALA A 112 3.36 -8.86 -2.36
C ALA A 112 2.06 -8.79 -1.54
N GLU A 113 1.48 -7.60 -1.40
CA GLU A 113 0.34 -7.37 -0.51
C GLU A 113 -1.03 -7.60 -1.18
N SER A 114 -1.17 -7.26 -2.46
CA SER A 114 -2.50 -7.13 -3.09
C SER A 114 -2.55 -7.51 -4.57
N ARG A 115 -1.82 -8.57 -4.97
CA ARG A 115 -1.63 -9.00 -6.37
C ARG A 115 -2.88 -8.96 -7.28
N ARG A 116 -4.07 -9.27 -6.76
CA ARG A 116 -5.30 -9.38 -7.56
C ARG A 116 -6.12 -8.09 -7.63
N HIS A 117 -6.25 -7.40 -6.50
CA HIS A 117 -7.23 -6.31 -6.35
C HIS A 117 -6.57 -4.92 -6.28
N GLY A 118 -5.25 -4.85 -6.13
CA GLY A 118 -4.48 -3.61 -6.16
C GLY A 118 -5.06 -2.56 -5.20
N TYR A 119 -5.27 -1.35 -5.71
CA TYR A 119 -5.80 -0.22 -4.91
C TYR A 119 -7.18 -0.45 -4.30
N ASP A 120 -7.95 -1.43 -4.78
CA ASP A 120 -9.26 -1.79 -4.25
C ASP A 120 -9.23 -3.07 -3.40
N ALA A 121 -8.04 -3.53 -3.00
CA ALA A 121 -7.93 -4.70 -2.15
C ALA A 121 -8.52 -4.47 -0.76
N VAL A 122 -9.17 -5.50 -0.24
CA VAL A 122 -9.70 -5.59 1.11
C VAL A 122 -9.27 -6.95 1.64
N GLN A 123 -8.89 -7.01 2.92
CA GLN A 123 -8.50 -8.26 3.56
C GLN A 123 -9.56 -9.35 3.35
N HIS A 124 -9.15 -10.50 2.85
CA HIS A 124 -10.04 -11.63 2.56
C HIS A 124 -10.73 -12.21 3.78
N ALA A 125 -10.16 -12.00 4.98
CA ALA A 125 -10.77 -12.41 6.25
C ALA A 125 -11.82 -11.41 6.78
N ALA A 126 -12.04 -10.27 6.12
CA ALA A 126 -13.11 -9.35 6.48
C ALA A 126 -14.47 -10.01 6.17
N THR A 127 -15.32 -10.14 7.18
CA THR A 127 -16.65 -10.76 7.01
C THR A 127 -17.63 -9.77 6.39
N VAL A 128 -17.50 -8.50 6.74
CA VAL A 128 -18.31 -7.40 6.20
C VAL A 128 -17.42 -6.51 5.32
N PRO A 129 -17.60 -6.53 3.98
CA PRO A 129 -16.82 -5.69 3.08
C PRO A 129 -17.23 -4.21 3.22
N PRO A 130 -16.36 -3.27 2.79
CA PRO A 130 -16.75 -1.87 2.70
C PRO A 130 -17.93 -1.67 1.74
N PRO A 131 -18.74 -0.61 1.92
CA PRO A 131 -19.96 -0.39 1.12
C PRO A 131 -19.68 -0.11 -0.36
N ARG A 132 -18.47 0.35 -0.68
CA ARG A 132 -18.00 0.61 -2.05
C ARG A 132 -16.53 0.18 -2.18
N ARG A 133 -16.02 0.20 -3.40
CA ARG A 133 -14.59 -0.04 -3.68
C ARG A 133 -13.73 0.94 -2.87
N PRO A 134 -12.61 0.50 -2.27
CA PRO A 134 -11.76 1.37 -1.46
C PRO A 134 -11.41 2.71 -2.12
N THR A 135 -11.08 2.72 -3.42
CA THR A 135 -10.73 3.97 -4.13
C THR A 135 -11.88 4.96 -4.31
N ALA A 136 -13.12 4.52 -4.08
CA ALA A 136 -14.31 5.36 -4.13
C ALA A 136 -14.72 5.92 -2.75
N LEU A 137 -14.11 5.45 -1.67
CA LEU A 137 -14.40 5.91 -0.31
C LEU A 137 -13.54 7.11 0.05
N SER A 138 -14.09 8.00 0.87
CA SER A 138 -13.31 8.95 1.65
C SER A 138 -12.61 8.26 2.81
N VAL A 139 -11.58 8.91 3.36
CA VAL A 139 -10.88 8.45 4.57
C VAL A 139 -11.86 8.30 5.75
N ALA A 140 -12.78 9.25 5.93
CA ALA A 140 -13.83 9.20 6.95
C ALA A 140 -14.73 7.97 6.77
N GLU A 141 -15.19 7.68 5.55
CA GLU A 141 -16.02 6.50 5.29
C GLU A 141 -15.28 5.18 5.54
N ILE A 142 -13.96 5.14 5.34
CA ILE A 142 -13.15 3.97 5.71
C ILE A 142 -13.11 3.79 7.23
N PHE A 143 -12.93 4.87 8.00
CA PHE A 143 -12.96 4.79 9.46
C PHE A 143 -14.34 4.41 10.01
N LEU A 144 -15.42 4.95 9.42
CA LEU A 144 -16.77 4.53 9.76
C LEU A 144 -16.99 3.04 9.49
N TRP A 145 -16.53 2.52 8.34
CA TRP A 145 -16.59 1.07 8.08
C TRP A 145 -15.82 0.25 9.12
N ILE A 146 -14.65 0.73 9.57
CA ILE A 146 -13.86 0.06 10.62
C ILE A 146 -14.63 0.05 11.95
N GLU A 147 -15.23 1.17 12.35
CA GLU A 147 -15.98 1.32 13.59
C GLU A 147 -17.27 0.49 13.59
N ASP A 148 -18.00 0.47 12.48
CA ASP A 148 -19.26 -0.27 12.32
C ASP A 148 -19.06 -1.80 12.23
N THR A 149 -17.82 -2.25 12.02
CA THR A 149 -17.49 -3.68 11.87
C THR A 149 -16.37 -4.10 12.83
N PRO A 150 -16.60 -4.07 14.15
CA PRO A 150 -15.58 -4.46 15.12
C PRO A 150 -15.19 -5.94 14.97
N GLU A 151 -14.03 -6.31 15.53
CA GLU A 151 -13.53 -7.70 15.64
C GLU A 151 -13.16 -8.42 14.33
N GLN A 152 -13.20 -7.74 13.17
CA GLN A 152 -12.66 -8.27 11.92
C GLN A 152 -11.30 -7.66 11.55
N GLN A 153 -10.68 -8.19 10.49
CA GLN A 153 -9.44 -7.64 9.95
C GLN A 153 -9.74 -6.61 8.87
N HIS A 154 -9.21 -5.38 9.02
CA HIS A 154 -9.53 -4.25 8.13
C HIS A 154 -8.35 -3.78 7.26
N ALA A 155 -7.42 -4.67 6.93
CA ALA A 155 -6.35 -4.28 6.00
C ALA A 155 -6.96 -3.89 4.64
N ILE A 156 -6.64 -2.69 4.16
CA ILE A 156 -7.29 -2.08 2.99
C ILE A 156 -6.28 -1.45 2.02
N GLY A 157 -6.64 -1.45 0.74
CA GLY A 157 -5.88 -0.85 -0.34
C GLY A 157 -4.70 -1.69 -0.82
N ARG A 158 -3.98 -1.14 -1.79
CA ARG A 158 -2.86 -1.79 -2.48
C ARG A 158 -1.75 -2.24 -1.55
N TYR A 159 -1.56 -1.47 -0.48
CA TYR A 159 -0.48 -1.66 0.49
C TYR A 159 -0.98 -2.23 1.82
N GLN A 160 -2.22 -2.75 1.85
CA GLN A 160 -2.85 -3.43 3.00
C GLN A 160 -2.70 -2.66 4.33
N PHE A 161 -3.09 -1.38 4.33
CA PHE A 161 -3.01 -0.55 5.53
C PHE A 161 -3.94 -1.07 6.62
N ILE A 162 -3.40 -1.37 7.80
CA ILE A 162 -4.18 -1.68 9.00
C ILE A 162 -4.70 -0.39 9.68
N PRO A 163 -5.81 -0.44 10.45
CA PRO A 163 -6.45 0.75 11.01
C PRO A 163 -5.51 1.71 11.76
N GLN A 164 -4.69 1.17 12.66
CA GLN A 164 -3.78 1.97 13.48
C GLN A 164 -2.74 2.71 12.62
N THR A 165 -2.18 2.03 11.61
CA THR A 165 -1.22 2.63 10.68
C THR A 165 -1.89 3.67 9.81
N LEU A 166 -3.09 3.40 9.28
CA LEU A 166 -3.82 4.37 8.47
C LEU A 166 -4.15 5.64 9.26
N ALA A 167 -4.67 5.50 10.49
CA ALA A 167 -4.96 6.62 11.37
C ALA A 167 -3.72 7.47 11.68
N ARG A 168 -2.58 6.81 11.97
CA ARG A 168 -1.30 7.51 12.16
C ARG A 168 -0.91 8.32 10.92
N LEU A 169 -0.91 7.69 9.75
CA LEU A 169 -0.46 8.33 8.51
C LEU A 169 -1.37 9.49 8.09
N VAL A 170 -2.69 9.34 8.23
CA VAL A 170 -3.68 10.40 7.95
C VAL A 170 -3.39 11.63 8.81
N ARG A 171 -3.20 11.43 10.12
CA ARG A 171 -2.85 12.52 11.05
C ARG A 171 -1.49 13.14 10.72
N ASP A 172 -0.46 12.32 10.57
CA ASP A 172 0.92 12.80 10.41
C ASP A 172 1.13 13.55 9.08
N LEU A 173 0.35 13.22 8.04
CA LEU A 173 0.40 13.88 6.74
C LEU A 173 -0.66 14.98 6.55
N GLY A 174 -1.51 15.23 7.56
CA GLY A 174 -2.59 16.21 7.50
C GLY A 174 -3.57 15.92 6.35
N ILE A 175 -3.94 14.65 6.18
CA ILE A 175 -4.90 14.25 5.15
C ILE A 175 -6.31 14.65 5.61
N ASP A 176 -7.02 15.35 4.73
CA ASP A 176 -8.42 15.69 4.92
C ASP A 176 -9.27 14.41 5.01
N GLU A 177 -10.16 14.32 5.99
CA GLU A 177 -11.00 13.15 6.20
C GLU A 177 -12.00 12.90 5.06
N HIS A 178 -12.38 13.96 4.33
CA HIS A 178 -13.22 13.87 3.14
C HIS A 178 -12.42 13.55 1.87
N ALA A 179 -11.07 13.48 1.95
CA ALA A 179 -10.26 13.09 0.81
C ALA A 179 -10.56 11.64 0.40
N LEU A 180 -10.76 11.43 -0.91
CA LEU A 180 -10.93 10.10 -1.46
C LEU A 180 -9.64 9.28 -1.33
N PHE A 181 -9.78 8.00 -1.00
CA PHE A 181 -8.72 7.00 -0.87
C PHE A 181 -8.19 6.50 -2.22
N THR A 182 -7.96 7.46 -3.12
CA THR A 182 -7.47 7.28 -4.48
C THR A 182 -6.12 6.56 -4.53
N PRO A 183 -5.75 5.97 -5.68
CA PRO A 183 -4.41 5.42 -5.88
C PRO A 183 -3.28 6.39 -5.48
N ARG A 184 -3.41 7.67 -5.86
CA ARG A 184 -2.43 8.70 -5.52
C ARG A 184 -2.32 8.92 -4.01
N LEU A 185 -3.43 8.89 -3.28
CA LEU A 185 -3.40 9.01 -1.82
C LEU A 185 -2.74 7.79 -1.19
N GLN A 186 -3.09 6.58 -1.64
CA GLN A 186 -2.47 5.34 -1.18
C GLN A 186 -0.95 5.34 -1.40
N ASP A 187 -0.49 5.79 -2.58
CA ASP A 187 0.94 5.90 -2.88
C ASP A 187 1.65 6.91 -1.97
N ARG A 188 1.01 8.05 -1.69
CA ARG A 188 1.56 9.06 -0.77
C ARG A 188 1.68 8.52 0.66
N LEU A 189 0.73 7.71 1.11
CA LEU A 189 0.79 7.03 2.41
C LEU A 189 1.91 5.98 2.43
N ALA A 190 2.05 5.21 1.36
CA ALA A 190 3.13 4.22 1.22
C ALA A 190 4.52 4.88 1.14
N ASP A 191 4.66 6.02 0.48
CA ASP A 191 5.90 6.79 0.46
C ASP A 191 6.37 7.13 1.88
N ARG A 192 5.45 7.54 2.76
CA ARG A 192 5.79 7.84 4.14
C ARG A 192 6.35 6.59 4.86
N LEU A 193 5.76 5.42 4.62
CA LEU A 193 6.26 4.16 5.17
C LEU A 193 7.62 3.75 4.58
N LEU A 194 7.89 4.02 3.30
CA LEU A 194 9.22 3.82 2.71
C LEU A 194 10.29 4.66 3.41
N LEU A 195 9.96 5.90 3.76
CA LEU A 195 10.86 6.77 4.53
C LEU A 195 11.14 6.18 5.92
N GLU A 196 10.11 5.66 6.59
CA GLU A 196 10.21 5.01 7.90
C GLU A 196 11.06 3.72 7.85
N ALA A 197 10.94 2.93 6.77
CA ALA A 197 11.79 1.77 6.51
C ALA A 197 13.27 2.15 6.26
N GLY A 198 13.57 3.44 6.04
CA GLY A 198 14.92 3.94 5.89
C GLY A 198 15.36 4.15 4.44
N LEU A 199 14.45 4.45 3.52
CA LEU A 199 14.78 4.74 2.11
C LEU A 199 15.89 5.80 1.96
N HIS A 200 15.90 6.85 2.78
CA HIS A 200 16.97 7.85 2.76
C HIS A 200 18.32 7.28 3.22
N ARG A 201 18.34 6.46 4.28
CA ARG A 201 19.56 5.80 4.77
C ARG A 201 20.11 4.81 3.74
N PHE A 202 19.22 4.09 3.06
CA PHE A 202 19.59 3.18 1.99
C PHE A 202 20.20 3.93 0.80
N ARG A 203 19.54 5.00 0.32
CA ARG A 203 20.06 5.84 -0.77
C ARG A 203 21.38 6.53 -0.44
N ALA A 204 21.61 6.85 0.84
CA ALA A 204 22.87 7.40 1.32
C ALA A 204 23.97 6.34 1.53
N GLY A 205 23.70 5.05 1.28
CA GLY A 205 24.65 3.95 1.52
C GLY A 205 24.89 3.63 2.99
N THR A 206 24.10 4.19 3.91
CA THR A 206 24.22 3.97 5.36
C THR A 206 23.72 2.58 5.78
N ILE A 207 22.71 2.06 5.08
CA ILE A 207 22.23 0.69 5.24
C ILE A 207 22.32 -0.04 3.91
N THR A 208 22.58 -1.35 3.95
CA THR A 208 22.65 -2.18 2.75
C THR A 208 21.25 -2.42 2.17
N ARG A 209 21.20 -2.85 0.90
CA ARG A 209 19.94 -3.25 0.25
C ARG A 209 19.19 -4.33 1.02
N HIS A 210 19.91 -5.34 1.53
CA HIS A 210 19.30 -6.41 2.33
C HIS A 210 18.81 -5.92 3.70
N GLN A 211 19.51 -4.97 4.34
CA GLN A 211 19.01 -4.35 5.57
C GLN A 211 17.72 -3.57 5.29
N PHE A 212 17.70 -2.78 4.22
CA PHE A 212 16.49 -2.07 3.82
C PHE A 212 15.34 -3.03 3.50
N MET A 213 15.59 -4.13 2.80
CA MET A 213 14.59 -5.18 2.52
C MET A 213 14.00 -5.79 3.80
N ASN A 214 14.81 -6.07 4.82
CA ASN A 214 14.29 -6.56 6.09
C ASN A 214 13.43 -5.49 6.80
N ASN A 215 13.85 -4.22 6.79
CA ASN A 215 13.03 -3.14 7.34
C ASN A 215 11.68 -2.99 6.60
N LEU A 216 11.64 -3.23 5.29
CA LEU A 216 10.38 -3.27 4.53
C LEU A 216 9.49 -4.43 5.01
N ALA A 217 10.08 -5.61 5.25
CA ALA A 217 9.35 -6.78 5.76
C ALA A 217 8.82 -6.61 7.19
N GLU A 218 9.36 -5.66 7.96
CA GLU A 218 8.81 -5.24 9.25
C GLU A 218 7.59 -4.31 9.12
N ILE A 219 7.27 -3.81 7.93
CA ILE A 219 6.07 -2.98 7.68
C ILE A 219 5.01 -3.79 6.91
N TRP A 220 5.44 -4.57 5.92
CA TRP A 220 4.57 -5.28 4.99
C TRP A 220 4.68 -6.79 5.16
N ALA A 221 3.60 -7.40 5.63
CA ALA A 221 3.59 -8.81 6.03
C ALA A 221 3.77 -9.79 4.86
N GLY A 222 3.42 -9.39 3.64
CA GLY A 222 3.62 -10.17 2.43
C GLY A 222 5.08 -10.27 2.00
N LEU A 223 5.95 -9.37 2.48
CA LEU A 223 7.38 -9.41 2.15
C LEU A 223 8.13 -10.44 3.02
N PRO A 224 9.07 -11.20 2.44
CA PRO A 224 9.93 -12.10 3.20
C PRO A 224 11.07 -11.34 3.88
N THR A 225 11.44 -11.78 5.09
CA THR A 225 12.74 -11.47 5.69
C THR A 225 13.83 -12.38 5.12
N ALA A 226 15.09 -12.16 5.50
CA ALA A 226 16.24 -12.94 5.02
C ALA A 226 16.14 -14.46 5.29
N ASN A 227 15.30 -14.89 6.25
CA ASN A 227 15.04 -16.32 6.49
C ASN A 227 13.93 -16.91 5.58
N GLY A 228 13.39 -16.12 4.65
CA GLY A 228 12.34 -16.49 3.70
C GLY A 228 10.91 -16.42 4.25
N ARG A 229 10.71 -16.11 5.53
CA ARG A 229 9.39 -15.98 6.16
C ARG A 229 9.03 -14.51 6.34
N SER A 230 7.73 -14.23 6.39
CA SER A 230 7.21 -12.94 6.87
C SER A 230 7.73 -12.65 8.27
N HIS A 231 8.00 -11.38 8.56
CA HIS A 231 8.29 -10.93 9.93
C HIS A 231 7.14 -11.30 10.89
N TYR A 232 5.90 -11.32 10.38
CA TYR A 232 4.69 -11.62 11.14
C TYR A 232 4.24 -13.08 11.02
N HIS A 233 5.13 -13.99 10.62
CA HIS A 233 4.76 -15.38 10.43
C HIS A 233 4.15 -15.99 11.71
N GLY A 234 2.96 -16.59 11.57
CA GLY A 234 2.24 -17.22 12.68
C GLY A 234 1.29 -16.28 13.42
N PHE A 235 1.34 -14.97 13.13
CA PHE A 235 0.39 -14.00 13.65
C PHE A 235 -0.72 -13.74 12.63
N ALA A 236 -1.98 -13.87 13.03
CA ALA A 236 -3.16 -13.58 12.20
C ALA A 236 -3.14 -14.23 10.79
N GLY A 237 -2.50 -15.40 10.64
CA GLY A 237 -2.38 -16.10 9.36
C GLY A 237 -1.39 -15.50 8.34
N ASN A 238 -0.58 -14.50 8.74
CA ASN A 238 0.38 -13.82 7.88
C ASN A 238 1.48 -14.76 7.36
N ARG A 239 1.84 -14.59 6.09
CA ARG A 239 2.87 -15.37 5.38
C ARG A 239 3.49 -14.50 4.28
N ALA A 240 4.76 -14.77 3.95
CA ALA A 240 5.37 -14.15 2.78
C ALA A 240 4.69 -14.68 1.50
N THR A 241 4.38 -13.80 0.57
CA THR A 241 3.70 -14.11 -0.70
C THR A 241 4.67 -14.23 -1.88
N MET A 242 5.94 -13.90 -1.65
CA MET A 242 7.07 -14.12 -2.56
C MET A 242 8.28 -14.66 -1.81
N SER A 243 9.22 -15.28 -2.52
CA SER A 243 10.46 -15.77 -1.93
C SER A 243 11.48 -14.65 -1.74
N TRP A 244 12.43 -14.84 -0.81
CA TRP A 244 13.54 -13.90 -0.61
C TRP A 244 14.34 -13.67 -1.90
N ALA A 245 14.62 -14.73 -2.67
CA ALA A 245 15.34 -14.62 -3.94
C ALA A 245 14.57 -13.80 -4.99
N GLN A 246 13.24 -13.95 -5.05
CA GLN A 246 12.39 -13.13 -5.94
C GLN A 246 12.41 -11.66 -5.50
N PHE A 247 12.29 -11.41 -4.20
CA PHE A 247 12.34 -10.06 -3.65
C PHE A 247 13.69 -9.39 -3.90
N ASP A 248 14.79 -10.11 -3.65
CA ASP A 248 16.16 -9.66 -3.86
C ASP A 248 16.42 -9.29 -5.33
N ALA A 249 16.05 -10.17 -6.25
CA ALA A 249 16.20 -9.93 -7.68
C ALA A 249 15.38 -8.71 -8.15
N ALA A 250 14.14 -8.56 -7.68
CA ALA A 250 13.31 -7.40 -8.02
C ALA A 250 13.91 -6.10 -7.47
N MET A 251 14.39 -6.11 -6.23
CA MET A 251 15.05 -4.96 -5.61
C MET A 251 16.34 -4.57 -6.32
N ALA A 252 17.12 -5.54 -6.80
CA ALA A 252 18.33 -5.28 -7.60
C ALA A 252 18.01 -4.65 -8.97
N GLN A 253 16.85 -4.96 -9.57
CA GLN A 253 16.40 -4.32 -10.80
C GLN A 253 15.97 -2.86 -10.56
N VAL A 254 15.31 -2.58 -9.43
CA VAL A 254 14.89 -1.22 -9.06
C VAL A 254 16.06 -0.34 -8.64
N PHE A 255 17.01 -0.91 -7.91
CA PHE A 255 18.19 -0.22 -7.38
C PHE A 255 19.47 -0.89 -7.87
N PRO A 256 19.85 -0.66 -9.15
CA PRO A 256 21.11 -1.15 -9.67
C PRO A 256 22.25 -0.34 -9.03
N GLY A 257 23.00 -0.96 -8.11
CA GLY A 257 24.06 -0.33 -7.34
C GLY A 257 24.78 -1.34 -6.44
#